data_AF-A0A1W2EBV6-F1
#
_entry.id   AF-A0A1W2EBV6-F1
#
_cell.length_a   1.000
_cell.length_b   1.000
_cell.length_c   1.000
_cell.angle_alpha   90.00
_cell.angle_beta   90.00
_cell.angle_gamma   90.00
#
_symmetry.space_group_name_H-M   'P 1'
#
loop_
_entity.id
_entity.type
_entity.pdbx_description
1 polymer ?
#
loop_
_entity_poly.entity_id
_entity_poly.type
_entity_poly.pdbx_seq_one_letter_code
_entity_poly.pdbx_strand_id
1 'polypeptide(L)'
;MKILVIDDEKPTLSMFKLFLTAYGYDVYTAENGEKGLVIFKEIAPEIVFTDIKMPGMDGLEVLACIKKTDIPSQVVIITGHGDMERAMEALDLNASDFINKPVERRALNAALFRAEKRMALPRKLPAKFCATTKNGTLTIEIKGRLTASAEQALSSLSSPALSQNINRLCLVMDDSFSIDRRGIAILMKLMGPLKHRGISIVMENITCNYARVFKMAGMDKMATLQETIHDD
;
A
#
# COMPACT_ATOMS: atom_id res chain seq x y z
N MET A 1 -4.52 10.71 -17.94
CA MET A 1 -3.70 9.65 -17.33
C MET A 1 -4.09 8.33 -17.96
N LYS A 2 -3.12 7.52 -18.40
CA LYS A 2 -3.38 6.19 -18.98
C LYS A 2 -3.33 5.14 -17.88
N ILE A 3 -4.31 4.24 -17.90
CA ILE A 3 -4.41 3.13 -16.98
C ILE A 3 -4.47 1.84 -17.78
N LEU A 4 -3.64 0.86 -17.40
CA LEU A 4 -3.70 -0.50 -17.92
C LEU A 4 -4.33 -1.42 -16.87
N VAL A 5 -5.30 -2.22 -17.27
CA VAL A 5 -5.95 -3.24 -16.42
C VAL A 5 -5.69 -4.61 -17.02
N ILE A 6 -5.14 -5.52 -16.21
CA ILE A 6 -4.74 -6.87 -16.62
C ILE A 6 -5.50 -7.87 -15.74
N ASP A 7 -6.39 -8.66 -16.33
CA ASP A 7 -7.21 -9.65 -15.64
C ASP A 7 -7.72 -10.65 -16.71
N ASP A 8 -7.73 -11.95 -16.42
CA ASP A 8 -8.22 -12.98 -17.34
C ASP A 8 -9.77 -13.04 -17.40
N GLU A 9 -10.46 -12.39 -16.45
CA GLU A 9 -11.90 -12.28 -16.40
C GLU A 9 -12.40 -11.05 -17.18
N LYS A 10 -12.96 -11.29 -18.38
CA LYS A 10 -13.60 -10.25 -19.21
C LYS A 10 -14.64 -9.38 -18.47
N PRO A 11 -15.48 -9.91 -17.56
CA PRO A 11 -16.39 -9.09 -16.77
C PRO A 11 -15.66 -8.06 -15.91
N THR A 12 -14.54 -8.47 -15.28
CA THR A 12 -13.69 -7.59 -14.46
C THR A 12 -13.09 -6.49 -15.31
N LEU A 13 -12.49 -6.84 -16.46
CA LEU A 13 -11.96 -5.85 -17.42
C LEU A 13 -13.03 -4.84 -17.87
N SER A 14 -14.24 -5.30 -18.17
CA SER A 14 -15.35 -4.45 -18.61
C SER A 14 -15.81 -3.48 -17.53
N MET A 15 -15.88 -3.96 -16.28
CA MET A 15 -16.25 -3.17 -15.10
C MET A 15 -15.21 -2.07 -14.82
N PHE A 16 -13.92 -2.42 -14.85
CA PHE A 16 -12.84 -1.43 -14.72
C PHE A 16 -12.87 -0.41 -15.86
N LYS A 17 -13.02 -0.86 -17.10
CA LYS A 17 -13.10 0.03 -18.27
C LYS A 17 -14.24 1.02 -18.12
N LEU A 18 -15.42 0.57 -17.69
CA LEU A 18 -16.58 1.44 -17.46
C LEU A 18 -16.29 2.49 -16.37
N PHE A 19 -15.85 2.06 -15.18
CA PHE A 19 -15.66 2.97 -14.05
C PHE A 19 -14.51 3.96 -14.26
N LEU A 20 -13.35 3.48 -14.71
CA LEU A 20 -12.19 4.33 -14.90
C LEU A 20 -12.37 5.31 -16.06
N THR A 21 -13.06 4.90 -17.13
CA THR A 21 -13.41 5.84 -18.22
C THR A 21 -14.39 6.91 -17.73
N ALA A 22 -15.37 6.54 -16.88
CA ALA A 22 -16.28 7.51 -16.28
C ALA A 22 -15.57 8.53 -15.37
N TYR A 23 -14.43 8.13 -14.79
CA TYR A 23 -13.54 9.03 -14.03
C TYR A 23 -12.60 9.87 -14.92
N GLY A 24 -12.69 9.73 -16.25
CA GLY A 24 -11.90 10.51 -17.21
C GLY A 24 -10.51 9.93 -17.53
N TYR A 25 -10.25 8.68 -17.17
CA TYR A 25 -9.00 8.00 -17.52
C TYR A 25 -9.03 7.38 -18.92
N ASP A 26 -7.86 7.28 -19.54
CA ASP A 26 -7.66 6.54 -20.78
C ASP A 26 -7.32 5.09 -20.46
N VAL A 27 -8.27 4.18 -20.68
CA VAL A 27 -8.22 2.81 -20.15
C VAL A 27 -7.89 1.78 -21.22
N TYR A 28 -6.80 1.07 -20.99
CA TYR A 28 -6.33 -0.06 -21.76
C TYR A 28 -6.53 -1.35 -20.97
N THR A 29 -6.82 -2.45 -21.66
CA THR A 29 -7.12 -3.74 -21.03
C THR A 29 -6.34 -4.86 -21.68
N ALA A 30 -5.88 -5.82 -20.87
CA ALA A 30 -5.25 -7.05 -21.33
C ALA A 30 -5.83 -8.27 -20.61
N GLU A 31 -6.00 -9.36 -21.35
CA GLU A 31 -6.61 -10.61 -20.84
C GLU A 31 -5.59 -11.59 -20.23
N ASN A 32 -4.31 -11.22 -20.16
CA ASN A 32 -3.23 -11.99 -19.53
C ASN A 32 -1.97 -11.12 -19.33
N GLY A 33 -1.02 -11.63 -18.54
CA GLY A 33 0.22 -10.94 -18.21
C GLY A 33 1.10 -10.62 -19.42
N GLU A 34 1.22 -11.53 -20.39
CA GLU A 34 2.08 -11.34 -21.57
C GLU A 34 1.57 -10.21 -22.47
N LYS A 35 0.28 -10.22 -22.80
CA LYS A 35 -0.37 -9.12 -23.55
C LYS A 35 -0.30 -7.82 -22.76
N GLY A 36 -0.47 -7.90 -21.43
CA GLY A 36 -0.34 -6.76 -20.53
C GLY A 36 1.04 -6.10 -20.63
N LEU A 37 2.12 -6.89 -20.61
CA LEU A 37 3.49 -6.37 -20.74
C LEU A 37 3.81 -5.82 -22.14
N VAL A 38 3.19 -6.35 -23.21
CA VAL A 38 3.29 -5.77 -24.56
C VAL A 38 2.66 -4.38 -24.57
N ILE A 39 1.40 -4.27 -24.14
CA ILE A 39 0.68 -2.99 -24.10
C ILE A 39 1.41 -2.00 -23.17
N PHE A 40 1.88 -2.45 -22.01
CA PHE A 40 2.65 -1.65 -21.06
C PHE A 40 3.84 -0.95 -21.71
N LYS A 41 4.62 -1.67 -22.53
CA LYS A 41 5.79 -1.11 -23.22
C LYS A 41 5.40 -0.11 -24.31
N GLU A 42 4.29 -0.36 -25.01
CA GLU A 42 3.82 0.51 -26.09
C GLU A 42 3.26 1.83 -25.56
N ILE A 43 2.44 1.78 -24.51
CA ILE A 43 1.71 2.95 -24.04
C ILE A 43 2.37 3.62 -22.84
N ALA A 44 3.28 2.97 -22.11
CA ALA A 44 3.88 3.49 -20.88
C ALA A 44 2.84 4.09 -19.90
N PRO A 45 1.93 3.26 -19.35
CA PRO A 45 0.82 3.74 -18.52
C PRO A 45 1.32 4.23 -17.16
N GLU A 46 0.66 5.23 -16.61
CA GLU A 46 0.94 5.78 -15.29
C GLU A 46 0.54 4.82 -14.16
N ILE A 47 -0.59 4.12 -14.32
CA ILE A 47 -1.10 3.14 -13.36
C ILE A 47 -1.38 1.81 -14.07
N VAL A 48 -1.00 0.71 -13.43
CA VAL A 48 -1.34 -0.65 -13.84
C VAL A 48 -2.12 -1.32 -12.72
N PHE A 49 -3.32 -1.81 -13.02
CA PHE A 49 -4.03 -2.76 -12.18
C PHE A 49 -3.79 -4.16 -12.74
N THR A 50 -3.39 -5.12 -11.91
CA THR A 50 -3.22 -6.51 -12.35
C THR A 50 -3.79 -7.47 -11.33
N ASP A 51 -4.58 -8.45 -11.79
CA ASP A 51 -4.94 -9.59 -10.97
C ASP A 51 -3.71 -10.46 -10.67
N ILE A 52 -3.64 -11.05 -9.49
CA ILE A 52 -2.56 -11.98 -9.14
C ILE A 52 -2.72 -13.30 -9.89
N LYS A 53 -3.92 -13.87 -9.92
CA LYS A 53 -4.17 -15.26 -10.33
C LYS A 53 -4.63 -15.32 -11.78
N MET A 54 -3.67 -15.26 -12.69
CA MET A 54 -3.91 -15.46 -14.11
C MET A 54 -3.24 -16.75 -14.60
N PRO A 55 -3.81 -17.45 -15.61
CA PRO A 55 -3.12 -18.53 -16.29
C PRO A 55 -1.86 -18.05 -17.03
N GLY A 56 -0.79 -18.84 -16.97
CA GLY A 56 0.49 -18.45 -17.59
C GLY A 56 1.25 -17.51 -16.67
N MET A 57 1.54 -16.30 -17.15
CA MET A 57 2.19 -15.26 -16.35
C MET A 57 1.24 -14.64 -15.33
N ASP A 58 1.63 -14.71 -14.05
CA ASP A 58 0.83 -14.19 -12.94
C ASP A 58 1.06 -12.68 -12.68
N GLY A 59 0.21 -12.06 -11.86
CA GLY A 59 0.30 -10.61 -11.60
C GLY A 59 1.55 -10.17 -10.84
N LEU A 60 2.16 -11.06 -10.05
CA LEU A 60 3.41 -10.77 -9.34
C LEU A 60 4.59 -10.80 -10.31
N GLU A 61 4.58 -11.71 -11.29
CA GLU A 61 5.54 -11.72 -12.38
C GLU A 61 5.43 -10.46 -13.24
N VAL A 62 4.21 -10.04 -13.59
CA VAL A 62 3.95 -8.76 -14.28
C VAL A 62 4.52 -7.59 -13.48
N LEU A 63 4.21 -7.51 -12.18
CA LEU A 63 4.73 -6.49 -11.27
C LEU A 63 6.27 -6.49 -11.28
N ALA A 64 6.91 -7.65 -11.13
CA ALA A 64 8.36 -7.77 -11.11
C ALA A 64 9.00 -7.32 -12.44
N CYS A 65 8.37 -7.66 -13.57
CA CYS A 65 8.79 -7.20 -14.89
C CYS A 65 8.69 -5.67 -15.02
N ILE A 66 7.56 -5.07 -14.62
CA ILE A 66 7.35 -3.61 -14.66
C ILE A 66 8.38 -2.89 -13.79
N LYS A 67 8.65 -3.37 -12.58
CA LYS A 67 9.60 -2.74 -11.65
C LYS A 67 11.06 -2.80 -12.11
N LYS A 68 11.40 -3.70 -13.05
CA LYS A 68 12.73 -3.75 -13.69
C LYS A 68 12.89 -2.76 -14.84
N THR A 69 11.82 -2.07 -15.26
CA THR A 69 11.87 -1.05 -16.31
C THR A 69 12.16 0.34 -15.74
N ASP A 70 12.53 1.29 -16.60
CA ASP A 70 12.66 2.71 -16.22
C ASP A 70 11.35 3.49 -16.25
N ILE A 71 10.25 2.86 -16.67
CA ILE A 71 8.93 3.48 -16.72
C ILE A 71 8.40 3.64 -15.27
N PRO A 72 8.05 4.86 -14.82
CA PRO A 72 7.74 5.14 -13.41
C PRO A 72 6.30 4.74 -13.00
N SER A 73 5.75 3.68 -13.59
CA SER A 73 4.38 3.23 -13.36
C SER A 73 4.14 2.76 -11.94
N GLN A 74 2.97 3.13 -11.41
CA GLN A 74 2.44 2.58 -10.16
C GLN A 74 1.66 1.31 -10.49
N VAL A 75 1.85 0.27 -9.67
CA VAL A 75 1.21 -1.03 -9.91
C VAL A 75 0.36 -1.35 -8.70
N VAL A 76 -0.94 -1.52 -8.92
CA VAL A 76 -1.92 -1.93 -7.92
C VAL A 76 -2.28 -3.38 -8.17
N ILE A 77 -2.16 -4.20 -7.14
CA ILE A 77 -2.44 -5.63 -7.24
C ILE A 77 -3.88 -5.90 -6.85
N ILE A 78 -4.60 -6.68 -7.65
CA ILE A 78 -5.94 -7.17 -7.34
C ILE A 78 -5.82 -8.64 -6.96
N THR A 79 -6.41 -9.05 -5.84
CA THR A 79 -6.28 -10.42 -5.36
C THR A 79 -7.57 -10.96 -4.75
N GLY A 80 -7.76 -12.27 -4.78
CA GLY A 80 -8.87 -12.96 -4.12
C GLY A 80 -8.77 -12.95 -2.58
N HIS A 81 -9.85 -13.34 -1.93
CA HIS A 81 -9.89 -13.46 -0.46
C HIS A 81 -8.91 -14.52 0.06
N GLY A 82 -8.24 -14.23 1.18
CA GLY A 82 -7.41 -15.20 1.91
C GLY A 82 -5.94 -15.32 1.47
N ASP A 83 -5.49 -14.56 0.47
CA ASP A 83 -4.14 -14.70 -0.07
C ASP A 83 -3.12 -13.75 0.59
N MET A 84 -2.90 -13.92 1.90
CA MET A 84 -2.00 -13.06 2.68
C MET A 84 -0.57 -13.12 2.17
N GLU A 85 -0.06 -14.30 1.84
CA GLU A 85 1.33 -14.45 1.41
C GLU A 85 1.57 -13.70 0.09
N ARG A 86 0.66 -13.84 -0.89
CA ARG A 86 0.77 -13.12 -2.17
C ARG A 86 0.62 -11.61 -2.00
N ALA A 87 -0.24 -11.15 -1.08
CA ALA A 87 -0.33 -9.73 -0.75
C ALA A 87 0.99 -9.20 -0.14
N MET A 88 1.65 -9.99 0.73
CA MET A 88 2.95 -9.64 1.30
C MET A 88 4.05 -9.62 0.22
N GLU A 89 4.07 -10.60 -0.68
CA GLU A 89 4.99 -10.65 -1.82
C GLU A 89 4.82 -9.41 -2.73
N ALA A 90 3.58 -9.00 -3.02
CA ALA A 90 3.30 -7.78 -3.76
C ALA A 90 3.89 -6.52 -3.10
N LEU A 91 3.73 -6.39 -1.78
CA LEU A 91 4.29 -5.27 -1.01
C LEU A 91 5.83 -5.28 -1.03
N ASP A 92 6.44 -6.47 -0.91
CA ASP A 92 7.89 -6.67 -1.01
C ASP A 92 8.41 -6.26 -2.40
N LEU A 93 7.66 -6.54 -3.46
CA LEU A 93 7.92 -6.11 -4.84
C LEU A 93 7.56 -4.62 -5.10
N ASN A 94 7.23 -3.85 -4.08
CA ASN A 94 6.89 -2.42 -4.16
C ASN A 94 5.66 -2.13 -5.03
N ALA A 95 4.64 -2.98 -4.92
CA ALA A 95 3.28 -2.61 -5.31
C ALA A 95 2.89 -1.29 -4.60
N SER A 96 2.16 -0.45 -5.31
CA SER A 96 1.73 0.87 -4.85
C SER A 96 0.56 0.77 -3.88
N ASP A 97 -0.34 -0.18 -4.16
CA ASP A 97 -1.42 -0.60 -3.30
C ASP A 97 -1.90 -2.01 -3.68
N PHE A 98 -2.89 -2.52 -2.97
CA PHE A 98 -3.58 -3.76 -3.29
C PHE A 98 -5.09 -3.64 -3.04
N ILE A 99 -5.89 -4.43 -3.74
CA ILE A 99 -7.35 -4.48 -3.61
C ILE A 99 -7.79 -5.94 -3.53
N ASN A 100 -8.63 -6.27 -2.56
CA ASN A 100 -9.23 -7.60 -2.51
C ASN A 100 -10.51 -7.65 -3.36
N LYS A 101 -10.72 -8.74 -4.09
CA LYS A 101 -12.00 -9.08 -4.75
C LYS A 101 -13.07 -9.42 -3.67
N PRO A 102 -14.34 -9.04 -3.88
CA PRO A 102 -14.84 -8.23 -4.99
C PRO A 102 -14.32 -6.78 -4.93
N VAL A 103 -14.00 -6.20 -6.08
CA VAL A 103 -13.47 -4.83 -6.16
C VAL A 103 -14.58 -3.84 -5.81
N GLU A 104 -14.46 -3.25 -4.63
CA GLU A 104 -15.36 -2.21 -4.14
C GLU A 104 -14.88 -0.83 -4.62
N ARG A 105 -15.83 0.08 -4.90
CA ARG A 105 -15.53 1.46 -5.33
C ARG A 105 -14.58 2.17 -4.36
N ARG A 106 -14.83 2.06 -3.06
CA ARG A 106 -13.99 2.68 -2.02
C ARG A 106 -12.54 2.19 -2.05
N ALA A 107 -12.33 0.90 -2.29
CA ALA A 107 -11.00 0.30 -2.42
C ALA A 107 -10.29 0.76 -3.70
N LEU A 108 -11.04 0.86 -4.81
CA LEU A 108 -10.53 1.40 -6.08
C LEU A 108 -10.11 2.87 -5.96
N ASN A 109 -10.97 3.72 -5.40
CA ASN A 109 -10.70 5.14 -5.20
C ASN A 109 -9.48 5.35 -4.29
N ALA A 110 -9.38 4.59 -3.19
CA ALA A 110 -8.22 4.64 -2.30
C ALA A 110 -6.91 4.25 -3.01
N ALA A 111 -6.93 3.23 -3.86
CA ALA A 111 -5.77 2.79 -4.62
C ALA A 111 -5.35 3.81 -5.68
N LEU A 112 -6.31 4.41 -6.40
CA LEU A 112 -6.07 5.48 -7.37
C LEU A 112 -5.42 6.69 -6.70
N PHE A 113 -6.04 7.19 -5.62
CA PHE A 113 -5.52 8.32 -4.85
C PHE A 113 -4.06 8.10 -4.43
N ARG A 114 -3.77 6.92 -3.86
CA ARG A 114 -2.41 6.59 -3.43
C ARG A 114 -1.43 6.45 -4.59
N ALA A 115 -1.84 5.81 -5.68
CA ALA A 115 -1.02 5.72 -6.88
C ALA A 115 -0.64 7.11 -7.39
N GLU A 116 -1.61 8.04 -7.48
CA GLU A 116 -1.37 9.42 -7.88
C GLU A 116 -0.40 10.16 -6.97
N LYS A 117 -0.59 10.07 -5.65
CA LYS A 117 0.32 10.69 -4.68
C LYS A 117 1.74 10.14 -4.80
N ARG A 118 1.89 8.85 -5.10
CA ARG A 118 3.20 8.21 -5.27
C ARG A 118 3.88 8.57 -6.58
N MET A 119 3.14 8.85 -7.65
CA MET A 119 3.73 9.36 -8.90
C MET A 119 4.41 10.71 -8.71
N ALA A 120 3.92 11.54 -7.80
CA ALA A 120 4.51 12.83 -7.48
C ALA A 120 5.82 12.73 -6.67
N LEU A 121 6.18 11.54 -6.19
CA LEU A 121 7.36 11.34 -5.35
C LEU A 121 8.55 10.72 -6.10
N PRO A 122 9.80 11.02 -5.67
CA PRO A 122 10.97 10.34 -6.17
C PRO A 122 10.89 8.82 -5.95
N ARG A 123 11.30 8.03 -6.96
CA ARG A 123 11.31 6.55 -6.95
C ARG A 123 12.00 5.94 -5.73
N LYS A 124 12.99 6.64 -5.16
CA LYS A 124 13.75 6.24 -3.96
C LYS A 124 13.68 7.33 -2.90
N LEU A 125 12.52 7.48 -2.27
CA LEU A 125 12.38 8.33 -1.09
C LEU A 125 12.48 7.44 0.17
N PRO A 126 13.55 7.56 0.98
CA PRO A 126 13.62 6.85 2.25
C PRO A 126 12.51 7.33 3.18
N ALA A 127 12.07 6.46 4.08
CA ALA A 127 11.12 6.85 5.10
C ALA A 127 11.66 8.02 5.93
N LYS A 128 10.83 9.05 6.12
CA LYS A 128 11.10 10.14 7.05
C LYS A 128 10.17 10.02 8.24
N PHE A 129 10.72 10.27 9.42
CA PHE A 129 9.99 10.18 10.68
C PHE A 129 10.04 11.52 11.40
N CYS A 130 8.90 11.96 11.92
CA CYS A 130 8.83 13.08 12.84
C CYS A 130 8.10 12.61 14.10
N ALA A 131 8.75 12.71 15.27
CA ALA A 131 8.12 12.41 16.54
C ALA A 131 7.84 13.69 17.31
N THR A 132 6.64 13.80 17.86
CA THR A 132 6.26 14.84 18.80
C THR A 132 5.54 14.23 19.99
N THR A 133 5.81 14.75 21.19
CA THR A 133 5.11 14.32 22.40
C THR A 133 4.30 15.49 22.94
N LYS A 134 2.98 15.29 23.11
CA LYS A 134 2.08 16.29 23.69
C LYS A 134 1.04 15.61 24.56
N ASN A 135 0.83 16.11 25.78
CA ASN A 135 -0.19 15.62 26.71
C ASN A 135 -0.17 14.09 26.91
N GLY A 136 1.02 13.50 27.04
CA GLY A 136 1.19 12.04 27.20
C GLY A 136 0.98 11.20 25.94
N THR A 137 0.69 11.83 24.79
CA THR A 137 0.60 11.16 23.49
C THR A 137 1.89 11.39 22.70
N LEU A 138 2.56 10.29 22.33
CA LEU A 138 3.63 10.28 21.34
C LEU A 138 3.02 10.12 19.95
N THR A 139 3.22 11.09 19.06
CA THR A 139 2.80 11.02 17.66
C THR A 139 4.03 10.83 16.79
N ILE A 140 4.04 9.78 15.97
CA ILE A 140 5.08 9.52 14.97
C ILE A 140 4.44 9.64 13.58
N GLU A 141 4.78 10.70 12.86
CA GLU A 141 4.46 10.82 11.44
C GLU A 141 5.45 9.98 10.63
N ILE A 142 4.91 9.11 9.77
CA ILE A 142 5.67 8.23 8.88
C ILE A 142 5.41 8.65 7.44
N LYS A 143 6.44 9.17 6.77
CA LYS A 143 6.36 9.61 5.37
C LYS A 143 7.16 8.70 4.47
N GLY A 144 6.58 8.27 3.36
CA GLY A 144 7.27 7.48 2.33
C GLY A 144 7.28 5.97 2.59
N ARG A 145 8.33 5.27 2.17
CA ARG A 145 8.37 3.80 2.18
C ARG A 145 9.07 3.24 3.42
N LEU A 146 8.31 2.56 4.27
CA LEU A 146 8.80 1.84 5.44
C LEU A 146 9.33 0.46 5.04
N THR A 147 10.65 0.35 4.96
CA THR A 147 11.40 -0.89 4.67
C THR A 147 12.43 -1.17 5.77
N ALA A 148 13.24 -2.22 5.61
CA ALA A 148 14.38 -2.50 6.48
C ALA A 148 15.31 -1.30 6.73
N SER A 149 15.52 -0.41 5.75
CA SER A 149 16.42 0.74 5.92
C SER A 149 15.92 1.74 6.97
N ALA A 150 14.64 1.67 7.35
CA ALA A 150 14.04 2.53 8.35
C ALA A 150 14.26 2.05 9.79
N GLU A 151 14.69 0.81 10.01
CA GLU A 151 14.73 0.21 11.35
C GLU A 151 15.61 1.03 12.31
N GLN A 152 16.79 1.44 11.86
CA GLN A 152 17.70 2.24 12.66
C GLN A 152 17.10 3.61 13.01
N ALA A 153 16.53 4.32 12.02
CA ALA A 153 15.95 5.64 12.21
C ALA A 153 14.77 5.60 13.19
N LEU A 154 13.87 4.63 13.05
CA LEU A 154 12.71 4.50 13.93
C LEU A 154 13.13 4.07 15.34
N SER A 155 14.11 3.17 15.47
CA SER A 155 14.64 2.75 16.77
C SER A 155 15.25 3.94 17.52
N SER A 156 16.10 4.73 16.87
CA SER A 156 16.71 5.92 17.46
C SER A 156 15.70 6.99 17.89
N LEU A 157 14.59 7.15 17.14
CA LEU A 157 13.52 8.08 17.48
C LEU A 157 12.69 7.60 18.67
N SER A 158 12.44 6.28 18.72
CA SER A 158 11.59 5.68 19.74
C SER A 158 12.27 5.62 21.11
N SER A 159 13.57 5.34 21.22
CA SER A 159 14.20 5.15 22.54
C SER A 159 14.08 6.36 23.51
N PRO A 160 14.32 7.61 23.08
CA PRO A 160 14.17 8.79 23.95
C PRO A 160 12.71 9.19 24.15
N ALA A 161 11.83 8.93 23.19
CA ALA A 161 10.41 9.28 23.28
C ALA A 161 9.63 8.29 24.16
N LEU A 162 10.00 7.00 24.11
CA LEU A 162 9.40 5.93 24.91
C LEU A 162 9.89 5.88 26.35
N SER A 163 10.99 6.59 26.67
CA SER A 163 11.45 6.81 28.04
C SER A 163 10.66 7.92 28.75
N GLN A 164 9.91 8.75 28.01
CA GLN A 164 8.93 9.66 28.58
C GLN A 164 7.68 8.88 29.03
N ASN A 165 6.99 9.40 30.04
CA ASN A 165 5.80 8.76 30.60
C ASN A 165 4.59 8.99 29.66
N ILE A 166 4.51 8.20 28.58
CA ILE A 166 3.43 8.27 27.60
C ILE A 166 2.32 7.25 27.94
N ASN A 167 1.08 7.62 27.64
CA ASN A 167 -0.10 6.75 27.78
C ASN A 167 -0.71 6.35 26.42
N ARG A 168 -0.30 7.04 25.34
CA ARG A 168 -0.78 6.78 23.98
C ARG A 168 0.33 6.93 22.94
N LEU A 169 0.34 6.04 21.95
CA LEU A 169 1.11 6.15 20.72
C LEU A 169 0.14 6.36 19.55
N CYS A 170 0.37 7.39 18.75
CA CYS A 170 -0.29 7.60 17.48
C CYS A 170 0.73 7.49 16.34
N LEU A 171 0.49 6.57 15.40
CA LEU A 171 1.26 6.43 14.17
C LEU A 171 0.44 7.05 13.03
N VAL A 172 0.94 8.11 12.42
CA VAL A 172 0.23 8.84 11.36
C VAL A 172 0.94 8.60 10.04
N MET A 173 0.24 7.98 9.10
CA MET A 173 0.80 7.60 7.80
C MET A 173 0.54 8.73 6.81
N ASP A 174 1.49 9.05 5.94
CA ASP A 174 1.22 10.02 4.88
C ASP A 174 0.46 9.41 3.69
N ASP A 175 -0.11 10.24 2.83
CA ASP A 175 -0.92 9.77 1.69
C ASP A 175 -0.12 8.90 0.70
N SER A 176 1.21 9.04 0.69
CA SER A 176 2.11 8.26 -0.17
C SER A 176 2.67 6.99 0.49
N PHE A 177 2.38 6.81 1.78
CA PHE A 177 2.97 5.82 2.66
C PHE A 177 2.95 4.45 2.02
N SER A 178 4.05 3.72 2.05
CA SER A 178 4.05 2.30 1.62
C SER A 178 4.93 1.50 2.54
N ILE A 179 4.75 0.20 2.56
CA ILE A 179 5.42 -0.67 3.51
C ILE A 179 5.66 -2.04 2.87
N ASP A 180 6.76 -2.68 3.25
CA ASP A 180 7.06 -4.08 2.91
C ASP A 180 6.93 -4.98 4.14
N ARG A 181 7.13 -6.29 3.98
CA ARG A 181 7.03 -7.25 5.08
C ARG A 181 7.97 -6.93 6.24
N ARG A 182 9.16 -6.37 5.95
CA ARG A 182 10.11 -5.96 6.97
C ARG A 182 9.65 -4.70 7.70
N GLY A 183 9.06 -3.75 6.98
CA GLY A 183 8.40 -2.59 7.57
C GLY A 183 7.27 -2.98 8.52
N ILE A 184 6.46 -3.99 8.15
CA ILE A 184 5.43 -4.54 9.04
C ILE A 184 6.07 -5.07 10.32
N ALA A 185 7.14 -5.87 10.21
CA ALA A 185 7.87 -6.38 11.36
C ALA A 185 8.45 -5.26 12.25
N ILE A 186 8.94 -4.17 11.66
CA ILE A 186 9.42 -2.98 12.38
C ILE A 186 8.29 -2.35 13.21
N LEU A 187 7.10 -2.16 12.62
CA LEU A 187 5.94 -1.63 13.36
C LEU A 187 5.51 -2.57 14.49
N MET A 188 5.48 -3.88 14.23
CA MET A 188 5.13 -4.88 15.25
C MET A 188 6.10 -4.84 16.44
N LYS A 189 7.41 -4.77 16.14
CA LYS A 189 8.48 -4.65 17.15
C LYS A 189 8.37 -3.36 17.96
N LEU A 190 7.99 -2.25 17.33
CA LEU A 190 7.72 -0.99 18.00
C LEU A 190 6.50 -1.09 18.94
N MET A 191 5.40 -1.67 18.46
CA MET A 191 4.12 -1.72 19.18
C MET A 191 4.10 -2.73 20.34
N GLY A 192 4.82 -3.85 20.22
CA GLY A 192 4.79 -4.97 21.17
C GLY A 192 5.03 -4.57 22.63
N PRO A 193 6.20 -3.99 22.96
CA PRO A 193 6.51 -3.57 24.32
C PRO A 193 5.52 -2.54 24.88
N LEU A 194 4.98 -1.67 24.04
CA LEU A 194 4.03 -0.62 24.44
C LEU A 194 2.68 -1.21 24.79
N LYS A 195 2.21 -2.18 23.99
CA LYS A 195 0.97 -2.90 24.26
C LYS A 195 1.03 -3.65 25.59
N HIS A 196 2.15 -4.30 25.91
CA HIS A 196 2.36 -4.97 27.20
C HIS A 196 2.35 -4.00 28.39
N ARG A 197 2.76 -2.75 28.20
CA ARG A 197 2.67 -1.68 29.22
C ARG A 197 1.27 -1.06 29.34
N GLY A 198 0.30 -1.52 28.56
CA GLY A 198 -1.06 -0.97 28.54
C GLY A 198 -1.19 0.38 27.81
N ILE A 199 -0.18 0.77 27.01
CA ILE A 199 -0.24 2.00 26.21
C ILE A 199 -1.24 1.79 25.08
N SER A 200 -2.14 2.76 24.89
CA SER A 200 -3.08 2.75 23.77
C SER A 200 -2.34 3.07 22.47
N ILE A 201 -2.55 2.27 21.43
CA ILE A 201 -1.90 2.46 20.13
C ILE A 201 -2.97 2.72 19.08
N VAL A 202 -2.79 3.78 18.31
CA VAL A 202 -3.67 4.15 17.20
C VAL A 202 -2.83 4.35 15.96
N MET A 203 -3.31 3.84 14.83
CA MET A 203 -2.74 4.08 13.51
C MET A 203 -3.76 4.89 12.72
N GLU A 204 -3.37 6.08 12.27
CA GLU A 204 -4.23 7.06 11.61
C GLU A 204 -3.78 7.27 10.15
N ASN A 205 -4.71 7.80 9.36
CA ASN A 205 -4.56 8.05 7.93
C ASN A 205 -4.23 6.79 7.10
N ILE A 206 -4.86 5.65 7.45
CA ILE A 206 -4.68 4.40 6.72
C ILE A 206 -5.80 4.27 5.68
N THR A 207 -5.51 3.83 4.46
CA THR A 207 -6.60 3.51 3.52
C THR A 207 -7.30 2.20 3.88
N CYS A 208 -8.53 2.01 3.41
CA CYS A 208 -9.25 0.75 3.61
C CYS A 208 -8.46 -0.47 3.09
N ASN A 209 -7.67 -0.29 2.02
CA ASN A 209 -6.74 -1.28 1.51
C ASN A 209 -5.69 -1.63 2.58
N TYR A 210 -4.86 -0.69 3.04
CA TYR A 210 -3.86 -0.98 4.08
C TYR A 210 -4.46 -1.49 5.39
N ALA A 211 -5.65 -1.02 5.78
CA ALA A 211 -6.33 -1.53 6.96
C ALA A 211 -6.60 -3.05 6.84
N ARG A 212 -6.93 -3.56 5.64
CA ARG A 212 -7.06 -5.00 5.39
C ARG A 212 -5.71 -5.72 5.57
N VAL A 213 -4.61 -5.19 5.04
CA VAL A 213 -3.27 -5.80 5.19
C VAL A 213 -2.82 -5.82 6.65
N PHE A 214 -3.07 -4.74 7.38
CA PHE A 214 -2.73 -4.66 8.80
C PHE A 214 -3.58 -5.62 9.64
N LYS A 215 -4.87 -5.78 9.34
CA LYS A 215 -5.71 -6.81 9.96
C LYS A 215 -5.20 -8.23 9.65
N MET A 216 -4.80 -8.49 8.40
CA MET A 216 -4.21 -9.78 8.01
C MET A 216 -2.89 -10.04 8.76
N ALA A 217 -2.08 -9.01 8.98
CA ALA A 217 -0.87 -9.07 9.81
C ALA A 217 -1.13 -9.12 11.34
N GLY A 218 -2.39 -9.09 11.78
CA GLY A 218 -2.78 -9.14 13.19
C GLY A 218 -2.54 -7.84 13.97
N MET A 219 -2.31 -6.72 13.27
CA MET A 219 -2.05 -5.42 13.91
C MET A 219 -3.28 -4.84 14.60
N ASP A 220 -4.49 -5.23 14.18
CA ASP A 220 -5.76 -4.87 14.81
C ASP A 220 -5.90 -5.37 16.26
N LYS A 221 -5.13 -6.41 16.63
CA LYS A 221 -5.03 -6.87 18.04
C LYS A 221 -4.16 -5.96 18.90
N MET A 222 -3.30 -5.15 18.27
CA MET A 222 -2.31 -4.31 18.94
C MET A 222 -2.76 -2.84 18.94
N ALA A 223 -3.26 -2.36 17.81
CA ALA A 223 -3.60 -0.97 17.56
C ALA A 223 -5.02 -0.80 17.01
N THR A 224 -5.62 0.36 17.30
CA THR A 224 -6.84 0.79 16.63
C THR A 224 -6.48 1.35 15.25
N LEU A 225 -7.04 0.76 14.19
CA LEU A 225 -6.81 1.20 12.81
C LEU A 225 -7.89 2.22 12.43
N GLN A 226 -7.50 3.47 12.17
CA GLN A 226 -8.39 4.53 11.74
C GLN A 226 -8.21 4.80 10.25
N GLU A 227 -9.27 4.52 9.50
CA GLU A 227 -9.28 4.67 8.05
C GLU A 227 -9.54 6.11 7.63
N THR A 228 -8.87 6.56 6.57
CA THR A 228 -9.22 7.79 5.85
C THR A 228 -10.38 7.51 4.91
N ILE A 229 -11.31 8.47 4.81
CA ILE A 229 -12.41 8.42 3.86
C ILE A 229 -11.94 9.11 2.57
N HIS A 230 -11.94 8.38 1.46
CA HIS A 230 -11.66 8.87 0.11
C HIS A 230 -12.84 8.49 -0.80
N ASP A 231 -14.02 9.01 -0.45
CA ASP A 231 -15.28 8.75 -1.16
C ASP A 231 -15.68 10.01 -1.95
N ASP A 232 -14.95 10.35 -3.01
CA ASP A 232 -15.41 11.31 -4.02
C ASP A 232 -15.20 10.72 -5.43
#